data_AF-X1IJ61-F1
#
_entry.id   AF-X1IJ61-F1
#
_cell.length_a   1.000
_cell.length_b   1.000
_cell.length_c   1.000
_cell.angle_alpha   90.00
_cell.angle_beta   90.00
_cell.angle_gamma   90.00
#
_symmetry.space_group_name_H-M   'P 1'
#
loop_
_entity.id
_entity.type
_entity.pdbx_description
1 polymer ?
#
loop_
_entity_poly.entity_id
_entity_poly.type
_entity_poly.pdbx_seq_one_letter_code
_entity_poly.pdbx_strand_id
1 'polypeptide(L)'
;LHTHVDRGMYFAENRACLNYLKQGVTTVIVGQCGSSAWPIFEKAEDLMKIWSGEGIGPNAALLIGHGTVRQIVMGMEEREPTAEELEKMKALVKEAMEQGAYGLSTGLIYQPGSFGKTDEVIELVKVIAAYGGIYHTHVRDERDKLLEAVKEAIEISDKSGAPVHISHFKVMEKRNWGLVKDACAIIEEARAKGIKVTADQYPYQFSSGYPYMSPIPRSAWLGIEETEG
;
A
#
# COMPACT_ATOMS: atom_id res chain seq x y z
N LEU A 1 7.46 8.94 5.27
CA LEU A 1 6.22 8.84 4.48
C LEU A 1 5.59 7.45 4.55
N HIS A 2 6.25 6.46 5.17
CA HIS A 2 5.75 5.10 5.25
C HIS A 2 5.82 4.56 6.68
N THR A 3 4.66 4.29 7.30
CA THR A 3 4.59 3.72 8.65
C THR A 3 3.44 2.71 8.77
N HIS A 4 3.55 1.80 9.74
CA HIS A 4 2.54 0.78 10.04
C HIS A 4 2.09 0.85 11.51
N VAL A 5 1.94 2.07 12.05
CA VAL A 5 1.62 2.29 13.47
C VAL A 5 0.12 2.34 13.77
N ASP A 6 -0.73 2.40 12.75
CA ASP A 6 -2.17 2.56 12.87
C ASP A 6 -2.81 1.56 13.83
N ARG A 7 -2.45 0.28 13.74
CA ARG A 7 -2.95 -0.75 14.67
C ARG A 7 -2.40 -0.58 16.09
N GLY A 8 -1.14 -0.21 16.21
CA GLY A 8 -0.47 -0.02 17.49
C GLY A 8 -1.04 1.17 18.26
N MET A 9 -1.37 2.26 17.56
CA MET A 9 -1.90 3.50 18.12
C MET A 9 -3.33 3.38 18.69
N TYR A 10 -4.00 2.24 18.48
CA TYR A 10 -5.22 1.92 19.22
C TYR A 10 -4.94 1.81 20.73
N PHE A 11 -3.83 1.18 21.10
CA PHE A 11 -3.41 0.99 22.49
C PHE A 11 -2.81 2.28 23.05
N ALA A 12 -3.29 2.71 24.22
CA ALA A 12 -2.92 3.98 24.84
C ALA A 12 -1.40 4.10 25.08
N GLU A 13 -0.76 3.01 25.51
CA GLU A 13 0.68 2.93 25.76
C GLU A 13 1.55 3.17 24.52
N ASN A 14 1.01 2.94 23.32
CA ASN A 14 1.74 3.06 22.05
C ASN A 14 1.40 4.35 21.30
N ARG A 15 0.34 5.05 21.69
CA ARG A 15 -0.24 6.18 20.96
C ARG A 15 0.68 7.41 20.86
N ALA A 16 1.60 7.53 21.82
CA ALA A 16 2.65 8.54 21.78
C ALA A 16 3.67 8.31 20.66
N CYS A 17 3.77 7.10 20.09
CA CYS A 17 4.72 6.75 19.03
C CYS A 17 6.15 7.20 19.38
N LEU A 18 6.62 6.92 20.61
CA LEU A 18 7.88 7.44 21.13
C LEU A 18 9.09 7.08 20.26
N ASN A 19 9.05 5.93 19.57
CA ASN A 19 10.08 5.54 18.61
C ASN A 19 10.18 6.52 17.43
N TYR A 20 9.08 7.13 16.99
CA TYR A 20 9.06 8.17 15.95
C TYR A 20 9.43 9.55 16.50
N LEU A 21 8.84 9.95 17.65
CA LEU A 21 9.12 11.24 18.26
C LEU A 21 10.61 11.41 18.62
N LYS A 22 11.26 10.35 19.12
CA LYS A 22 12.70 10.35 19.44
C LYS A 22 13.59 10.53 18.20
N GLN A 23 13.06 10.32 17.00
CA GLN A 23 13.74 10.55 15.73
C GLN A 23 13.38 11.91 15.10
N GLY A 24 12.59 12.74 15.78
CA GLY A 24 12.15 14.05 15.28
C GLY A 24 10.98 13.98 14.29
N VAL A 25 10.31 12.83 14.16
CA VAL A 25 9.15 12.69 13.27
C VAL A 25 7.92 13.35 13.91
N THR A 26 7.35 14.34 13.24
CA THR A 26 6.16 15.08 13.70
C THR A 26 4.87 14.65 12.99
N THR A 27 4.97 13.95 11.87
CA THR A 27 3.83 13.49 11.07
C THR A 27 4.10 12.11 10.50
N VAL A 28 3.12 11.22 10.60
CA VAL A 28 3.17 9.86 10.05
C VAL A 28 2.08 9.66 9.00
N ILE A 29 2.37 8.83 7.99
CA ILE A 29 1.37 8.34 7.04
C ILE A 29 1.20 6.85 7.30
N VAL A 30 -0.03 6.44 7.59
CA VAL A 30 -0.38 5.08 8.01
C VAL A 30 -1.30 4.40 7.00
N GLY A 31 -1.63 3.12 7.22
CA GLY A 31 -2.47 2.37 6.29
C GLY A 31 -1.73 2.01 5.00
N GLN A 32 -0.44 1.67 5.12
CA GLN A 32 0.47 1.38 4.01
C GLN A 32 0.41 -0.09 3.56
N CYS A 33 0.96 -0.38 2.37
CA CYS A 33 1.08 -1.73 1.80
C CYS A 33 -0.24 -2.51 1.69
N GLY A 34 -1.35 -1.83 1.40
CA GLY A 34 -2.66 -2.48 1.22
C GLY A 34 -3.33 -2.94 2.50
N SER A 35 -2.71 -2.72 3.65
CA SER A 35 -3.29 -2.98 4.96
C SER A 35 -3.68 -1.67 5.62
N SER A 36 -4.80 -1.67 6.33
CA SER A 36 -5.19 -0.59 7.22
C SER A 36 -5.72 -1.17 8.53
N ALA A 37 -5.87 -0.32 9.54
CA ALA A 37 -6.51 -0.68 10.79
C ALA A 37 -8.02 -0.92 10.65
N TRP A 38 -8.63 -0.75 9.48
CA TRP A 38 -9.99 -1.21 9.24
C TRP A 38 -9.99 -2.76 9.04
N PRO A 39 -10.95 -3.54 9.58
CA PRO A 39 -12.04 -3.19 10.49
C PRO A 39 -11.75 -3.50 11.97
N ILE A 40 -10.58 -3.12 12.50
CA ILE A 40 -10.40 -3.05 13.96
C ILE A 40 -11.41 -2.04 14.57
N PHE A 41 -11.94 -1.15 13.74
CA PHE A 41 -13.08 -0.26 14.00
C PHE A 41 -14.17 -0.47 12.95
N GLU A 42 -15.41 -0.08 13.23
CA GLU A 42 -16.52 -0.19 12.27
C GLU A 42 -16.28 0.74 11.07
N LYS A 43 -15.74 1.94 11.32
CA LYS A 43 -15.46 2.97 10.31
C LYS A 43 -14.07 3.60 10.51
N ALA A 44 -13.50 4.18 9.43
CA ALA A 44 -12.23 4.89 9.53
C ALA A 44 -12.31 6.12 10.46
N GLU A 45 -13.50 6.75 10.52
CA GLU A 45 -13.79 7.88 11.41
C GLU A 45 -13.62 7.53 12.90
N ASP A 46 -13.87 6.28 13.30
CA ASP A 46 -13.80 5.87 14.72
C ASP A 46 -12.37 5.98 15.25
N LEU A 47 -11.39 5.58 14.44
CA LEU A 47 -9.98 5.71 14.79
C LEU A 47 -9.56 7.18 14.86
N MET A 48 -10.04 8.02 13.94
CA MET A 48 -9.80 9.46 13.97
C MET A 48 -10.44 10.13 15.20
N LYS A 49 -11.63 9.68 15.62
CA LYS A 49 -12.30 10.14 16.85
C LYS A 49 -11.51 9.80 18.11
N ILE A 50 -11.00 8.58 18.21
CA ILE A 50 -10.14 8.18 19.33
C ILE A 50 -8.87 9.03 19.35
N TRP A 51 -8.22 9.20 18.20
CA TRP A 51 -6.98 9.99 18.10
C TRP A 51 -7.18 11.47 18.40
N SER A 52 -8.28 12.06 17.95
CA SER A 52 -8.59 13.47 18.21
C SER A 52 -9.09 13.72 19.64
N GLY A 53 -9.85 12.78 20.22
CA GLY A 53 -10.37 12.89 21.58
C GLY A 53 -9.33 12.59 22.66
N GLU A 54 -8.53 11.54 22.48
CA GLU A 54 -7.54 11.11 23.48
C GLU A 54 -6.12 11.63 23.20
N GLY A 55 -5.87 12.14 21.99
CA GLY A 55 -4.58 12.69 21.56
C GLY A 55 -3.57 11.64 21.09
N ILE A 56 -2.80 11.97 20.06
CA ILE A 56 -1.68 11.17 19.54
C ILE A 56 -0.37 11.97 19.60
N GLY A 57 0.78 11.27 19.61
CA GLY A 57 2.09 11.92 19.64
C GLY A 57 2.39 12.73 18.37
N PRO A 58 2.50 12.10 17.20
CA PRO A 58 2.65 12.78 15.92
C PRO A 58 1.28 13.12 15.31
N ASN A 59 1.25 14.01 14.31
CA ASN A 59 0.11 14.09 13.38
C ASN A 59 0.01 12.81 12.55
N ALA A 60 -1.19 12.43 12.12
CA ALA A 60 -1.38 11.23 11.29
C ALA A 60 -2.25 11.53 10.05
N ALA A 61 -1.82 11.00 8.91
CA ALA A 61 -2.62 10.92 7.69
C ALA A 61 -2.90 9.45 7.36
N LEU A 62 -4.17 9.10 7.14
CA LEU A 62 -4.60 7.72 6.93
C LEU A 62 -4.81 7.42 5.45
N LEU A 63 -4.32 6.27 5.01
CA LEU A 63 -4.66 5.68 3.72
C LEU A 63 -5.59 4.48 3.94
N ILE A 64 -6.51 4.26 3.00
CA ILE A 64 -7.29 3.03 2.95
C ILE A 64 -6.48 1.91 2.29
N GLY A 65 -6.47 0.71 2.87
CA GLY A 65 -5.75 -0.44 2.32
C GLY A 65 -6.61 -1.24 1.33
N HIS A 66 -6.13 -1.42 0.10
CA HIS A 66 -6.79 -2.26 -0.92
C HIS A 66 -7.00 -3.71 -0.46
N GLY A 67 -6.00 -4.32 0.18
CA GLY A 67 -6.11 -5.67 0.72
C GLY A 67 -7.19 -5.78 1.79
N THR A 68 -7.31 -4.77 2.66
CA THR A 68 -8.41 -4.65 3.63
C THR A 68 -9.77 -4.60 2.93
N VAL A 69 -9.94 -3.72 1.94
CA VAL A 69 -11.21 -3.56 1.20
C VAL A 69 -11.61 -4.85 0.52
N ARG A 70 -10.65 -5.52 -0.15
CA ARG A 70 -10.89 -6.81 -0.79
C ARG A 70 -11.29 -7.87 0.24
N GLN A 71 -10.61 -7.93 1.37
CA GLN A 71 -10.94 -8.88 2.43
C GLN A 71 -12.35 -8.69 3.00
N ILE A 72 -12.81 -7.44 3.15
CA ILE A 72 -14.17 -7.14 3.63
C ILE A 72 -15.24 -7.62 2.65
N VAL A 73 -15.03 -7.41 1.35
CA VAL A 73 -16.05 -7.69 0.33
C VAL A 73 -16.01 -9.15 -0.15
N MET A 74 -14.81 -9.70 -0.30
CA MET A 74 -14.56 -10.97 -0.98
C MET A 74 -13.82 -12.01 -0.11
N GLY A 75 -13.41 -11.65 1.09
CA GLY A 75 -12.55 -12.52 1.90
C GLY A 75 -11.19 -12.78 1.26
N MET A 76 -10.72 -14.03 1.34
CA MET A 76 -9.43 -14.49 0.81
C MET A 76 -9.55 -15.18 -0.55
N GLU A 77 -10.61 -14.89 -1.32
CA GLU A 77 -10.86 -15.56 -2.59
C GLU A 77 -9.90 -15.11 -3.71
N GLU A 78 -9.22 -16.09 -4.32
CA GLU A 78 -8.33 -15.90 -5.48
C GLU A 78 -9.15 -15.85 -6.79
N ARG A 79 -9.90 -14.76 -6.97
CA ARG A 79 -10.62 -14.47 -8.21
C ARG A 79 -10.83 -12.98 -8.38
N GLU A 80 -11.19 -12.54 -9.57
CA GLU A 80 -11.60 -11.16 -9.82
C GLU A 80 -12.96 -10.86 -9.15
N PRO A 81 -13.19 -9.61 -8.70
CA PRO A 81 -14.50 -9.20 -8.19
C PRO A 81 -15.53 -9.26 -9.30
N THR A 82 -16.74 -9.69 -8.95
CA THR A 82 -17.92 -9.45 -9.78
C THR A 82 -18.19 -7.93 -9.87
N ALA A 83 -18.99 -7.51 -10.83
CA ALA A 83 -19.37 -6.09 -10.96
C ALA A 83 -19.98 -5.53 -9.68
N GLU A 84 -20.84 -6.29 -9.00
CA GLU A 84 -21.45 -5.88 -7.73
C GLU A 84 -20.43 -5.76 -6.59
N GLU A 85 -19.47 -6.68 -6.52
CA GLU A 85 -18.39 -6.62 -5.52
C GLU A 85 -17.46 -5.45 -5.77
N LEU A 86 -17.10 -5.18 -7.03
CA LEU A 86 -16.27 -4.04 -7.38
C LEU A 86 -16.96 -2.71 -7.00
N GLU A 87 -18.26 -2.59 -7.23
CA GLU A 87 -19.02 -1.40 -6.80
C GLU A 87 -19.10 -1.28 -5.27
N LYS A 88 -19.22 -2.40 -4.53
CA LYS A 88 -19.09 -2.38 -3.06
C LYS A 88 -17.69 -1.93 -2.62
N MET A 89 -16.64 -2.42 -3.25
CA MET A 89 -15.26 -2.00 -2.95
C MET A 89 -15.06 -0.50 -3.22
N LYS A 90 -15.56 0.02 -4.35
CA LYS A 90 -15.57 1.46 -4.64
C LYS A 90 -16.34 2.26 -3.60
N ALA A 91 -17.49 1.78 -3.15
CA ALA A 91 -18.29 2.44 -2.13
C ALA A 91 -17.54 2.55 -0.79
N LEU A 92 -16.84 1.49 -0.37
CA LEU A 92 -16.01 1.52 0.84
C LEU A 92 -14.84 2.51 0.72
N VAL A 93 -14.16 2.55 -0.43
CA VAL A 93 -13.10 3.53 -0.69
C VAL A 93 -13.65 4.95 -0.68
N LYS A 94 -14.81 5.17 -1.30
CA LYS A 94 -15.51 6.47 -1.31
C LYS A 94 -15.86 6.92 0.11
N GLU A 95 -16.46 6.03 0.90
CA GLU A 95 -16.79 6.30 2.31
C GLU A 95 -15.54 6.67 3.11
N ALA A 96 -14.43 5.95 2.93
CA ALA A 96 -13.18 6.27 3.62
C ALA A 96 -12.63 7.67 3.24
N MET A 97 -12.69 8.05 1.95
CA MET A 97 -12.29 9.39 1.50
C MET A 97 -13.21 10.48 2.09
N GLU A 98 -14.52 10.25 2.14
CA GLU A 98 -15.49 11.16 2.78
C GLU A 98 -15.26 11.31 4.29
N GLN A 99 -14.72 10.28 4.93
CA GLN A 99 -14.32 10.28 6.35
C GLN A 99 -12.95 10.92 6.60
N GLY A 100 -12.25 11.39 5.56
CA GLY A 100 -10.97 12.10 5.68
C GLY A 100 -9.73 11.26 5.42
N ALA A 101 -9.86 10.07 4.81
CA ALA A 101 -8.71 9.36 4.28
C ALA A 101 -8.01 10.20 3.20
N TYR A 102 -6.68 10.12 3.16
CA TYR A 102 -5.83 10.90 2.26
C TYR A 102 -5.58 10.20 0.91
N GLY A 103 -6.00 8.96 0.77
CA GLY A 103 -5.75 8.14 -0.43
C GLY A 103 -5.87 6.64 -0.17
N LEU A 104 -5.37 5.86 -1.12
CA LEU A 104 -5.41 4.39 -1.14
C LEU A 104 -3.99 3.84 -1.19
N SER A 105 -3.73 2.79 -0.42
CA SER A 105 -2.52 1.99 -0.55
C SER A 105 -2.81 0.60 -1.11
N THR A 106 -1.88 0.04 -1.87
CA THR A 106 -1.90 -1.38 -2.28
C THR A 106 -0.69 -2.13 -1.76
N GLY A 107 -0.88 -3.43 -1.54
CA GLY A 107 0.15 -4.41 -1.22
C GLY A 107 0.09 -5.54 -2.21
N LEU A 108 0.48 -5.30 -3.46
CA LEU A 108 0.23 -6.23 -4.57
C LEU A 108 1.11 -7.49 -4.49
N ILE A 109 2.08 -7.51 -3.58
CA ILE A 109 2.88 -8.69 -3.24
C ILE A 109 2.21 -9.59 -2.18
N TYR A 110 1.18 -9.09 -1.46
CA TYR A 110 0.55 -9.77 -0.32
C TYR A 110 -0.88 -10.16 -0.60
N GLN A 111 -1.32 -11.30 -0.06
CA GLN A 111 -2.73 -11.69 -0.10
C GLN A 111 -3.56 -10.84 0.87
N PRO A 112 -4.84 -10.56 0.53
CA PRO A 112 -5.50 -10.92 -0.74
C PRO A 112 -5.25 -9.91 -1.87
N GLY A 113 -4.50 -8.83 -1.62
CA GLY A 113 -4.23 -7.78 -2.62
C GLY A 113 -3.51 -8.28 -3.88
N SER A 114 -2.67 -9.31 -3.76
CA SER A 114 -1.96 -9.95 -4.88
C SER A 114 -2.88 -10.58 -5.92
N PHE A 115 -4.11 -10.94 -5.54
CA PHE A 115 -5.13 -11.47 -6.44
C PHE A 115 -5.75 -10.37 -7.32
N GLY A 116 -5.63 -9.11 -6.93
CA GLY A 116 -6.15 -7.96 -7.68
C GLY A 116 -5.39 -7.73 -8.98
N LYS A 117 -6.17 -7.58 -10.06
CA LYS A 117 -5.66 -7.17 -11.37
C LYS A 117 -5.46 -5.66 -11.43
N THR A 118 -4.64 -5.21 -12.37
CA THR A 118 -4.36 -3.79 -12.59
C THR A 118 -5.63 -2.97 -12.82
N ASP A 119 -6.58 -3.49 -13.61
CA ASP A 119 -7.84 -2.81 -13.91
C ASP A 119 -8.72 -2.60 -12.66
N GLU A 120 -8.76 -3.57 -11.75
CA GLU A 120 -9.45 -3.41 -10.47
C GLU A 120 -8.83 -2.27 -9.65
N VAL A 121 -7.50 -2.22 -9.57
CA VAL A 121 -6.80 -1.16 -8.83
C VAL A 121 -7.04 0.20 -9.49
N ILE A 122 -7.01 0.29 -10.84
CA ILE A 122 -7.35 1.51 -11.58
C ILE A 122 -8.74 2.00 -11.18
N GLU A 123 -9.73 1.12 -11.15
CA GLU A 123 -11.11 1.48 -10.83
C GLU A 123 -11.27 2.02 -9.40
N LEU A 124 -10.52 1.49 -8.42
CA LEU A 124 -10.51 2.02 -7.06
C LEU A 124 -9.71 3.32 -6.94
N VAL A 125 -8.59 3.45 -7.65
CA VAL A 125 -7.76 4.65 -7.61
C VAL A 125 -8.48 5.84 -8.28
N LYS A 126 -9.31 5.60 -9.31
CA LYS A 126 -10.20 6.63 -9.88
C LYS A 126 -11.13 7.23 -8.83
N VAL A 127 -11.59 6.44 -7.86
CA VAL A 127 -12.44 6.94 -6.76
C VAL A 127 -11.67 7.96 -5.94
N ILE A 128 -10.45 7.65 -5.49
CA ILE A 128 -9.66 8.60 -4.67
C ILE A 128 -9.22 9.84 -5.47
N ALA A 129 -9.02 9.69 -6.79
CA ALA A 129 -8.61 10.80 -7.66
C ALA A 129 -9.63 11.95 -7.65
N ALA A 130 -10.93 11.62 -7.60
CA ALA A 130 -12.01 12.61 -7.51
C ALA A 130 -11.96 13.45 -6.21
N TYR A 131 -11.29 12.95 -5.17
CA TYR A 131 -11.07 13.64 -3.89
C TYR A 131 -9.68 14.27 -3.78
N GLY A 132 -8.86 14.21 -4.84
CA GLY A 132 -7.47 14.66 -4.81
C GLY A 132 -6.54 13.76 -3.98
N GLY A 133 -6.93 12.51 -3.75
CA GLY A 133 -6.15 11.54 -2.96
C GLY A 133 -4.91 11.02 -3.68
N ILE A 134 -4.00 10.40 -2.92
CA ILE A 134 -2.75 9.81 -3.41
C ILE A 134 -2.79 8.27 -3.43
N TYR A 135 -2.24 7.67 -4.47
CA TYR A 135 -2.08 6.23 -4.58
C TYR A 135 -0.70 5.80 -4.04
N HIS A 136 -0.66 5.07 -2.93
CA HIS A 136 0.56 4.42 -2.43
C HIS A 136 0.62 2.97 -2.88
N THR A 137 1.81 2.45 -3.18
CA THR A 137 1.94 1.05 -3.57
C THR A 137 3.22 0.40 -3.09
N HIS A 138 3.05 -0.69 -2.35
CA HIS A 138 4.00 -1.79 -2.35
C HIS A 138 3.75 -2.58 -3.61
N VAL A 139 4.64 -2.36 -4.58
CA VAL A 139 4.55 -2.93 -5.92
C VAL A 139 4.50 -4.45 -5.92
N ARG A 140 3.97 -5.03 -6.99
CA ARG A 140 3.66 -6.47 -7.11
C ARG A 140 4.89 -7.37 -6.98
N ASP A 141 6.04 -6.88 -7.44
CA ASP A 141 7.30 -7.61 -7.33
C ASP A 141 8.46 -6.64 -7.11
N GLU A 142 9.37 -7.01 -6.21
CA GLU A 142 10.57 -6.25 -5.87
C GLU A 142 11.85 -7.03 -6.22
N ARG A 143 11.75 -8.03 -7.11
CA ARG A 143 12.83 -8.94 -7.52
C ARG A 143 12.97 -8.88 -9.06
N ASP A 144 12.72 -10.00 -9.72
CA ASP A 144 12.97 -10.20 -11.15
C ASP A 144 11.99 -9.41 -12.02
N LYS A 145 10.79 -9.08 -11.48
CA LYS A 145 9.74 -8.35 -12.21
C LYS A 145 9.56 -6.90 -11.72
N LEU A 146 10.62 -6.31 -11.15
CA LEU A 146 10.57 -4.95 -10.61
C LEU A 146 10.17 -3.92 -11.68
N LEU A 147 10.73 -4.02 -12.89
CA LEU A 147 10.47 -3.02 -13.94
C LEU A 147 9.02 -3.06 -14.41
N GLU A 148 8.45 -4.26 -14.53
CA GLU A 148 7.03 -4.49 -14.84
C GLU A 148 6.15 -3.94 -13.72
N ALA A 149 6.50 -4.19 -12.47
CA ALA A 149 5.73 -3.72 -11.32
C ALA A 149 5.75 -2.18 -11.17
N VAL A 150 6.87 -1.53 -11.51
CA VAL A 150 6.97 -0.06 -11.56
C VAL A 150 6.14 0.49 -12.73
N LYS A 151 6.18 -0.15 -13.91
CA LYS A 151 5.33 0.23 -15.05
C LYS A 151 3.84 0.09 -14.71
N GLU A 152 3.45 -0.96 -14.00
CA GLU A 152 2.08 -1.16 -13.52
C GLU A 152 1.63 0.00 -12.61
N ALA A 153 2.47 0.40 -11.64
CA ALA A 153 2.16 1.53 -10.76
C ALA A 153 1.97 2.85 -11.52
N ILE A 154 2.79 3.09 -12.54
CA ILE A 154 2.71 4.27 -13.41
C ILE A 154 1.46 4.21 -14.29
N GLU A 155 1.14 3.06 -14.86
CA GLU A 155 -0.07 2.84 -15.66
C GLU A 155 -1.34 3.11 -14.83
N ILE A 156 -1.38 2.62 -13.58
CA ILE A 156 -2.48 2.89 -12.66
C ILE A 156 -2.63 4.39 -12.44
N SER A 157 -1.54 5.10 -12.17
CA SER A 157 -1.53 6.56 -11.98
C SER A 157 -2.04 7.31 -13.22
N ASP A 158 -1.52 6.96 -14.40
CA ASP A 158 -1.87 7.59 -15.67
C ASP A 158 -3.36 7.40 -16.02
N LYS A 159 -3.87 6.17 -15.90
CA LYS A 159 -5.26 5.83 -16.22
C LYS A 159 -6.27 6.32 -15.18
N SER A 160 -5.86 6.54 -13.94
CA SER A 160 -6.74 7.01 -12.86
C SER A 160 -6.70 8.52 -12.64
N GLY A 161 -5.61 9.18 -13.02
CA GLY A 161 -5.35 10.60 -12.77
C GLY A 161 -4.85 10.91 -11.36
N ALA A 162 -4.73 9.93 -10.45
CA ALA A 162 -4.17 10.14 -9.12
C ALA A 162 -2.63 10.13 -9.15
N PRO A 163 -1.94 10.97 -8.36
CA PRO A 163 -0.49 10.85 -8.16
C PRO A 163 -0.15 9.51 -7.49
N VAL A 164 1.02 8.95 -7.80
CA VAL A 164 1.50 7.69 -7.23
C VAL A 164 2.76 7.86 -6.38
N HIS A 165 2.81 7.13 -5.27
CA HIS A 165 3.95 7.00 -4.39
C HIS A 165 4.36 5.52 -4.27
N ILE A 166 5.55 5.19 -4.75
CA ILE A 166 6.11 3.84 -4.67
C ILE A 166 6.78 3.69 -3.30
N SER A 167 6.17 2.85 -2.45
CA SER A 167 6.64 2.59 -1.09
C SER A 167 7.97 1.85 -1.10
N HIS A 168 8.87 2.23 -0.17
CA HIS A 168 10.12 1.54 0.17
C HIS A 168 10.85 0.94 -1.05
N PHE A 169 11.04 1.78 -2.05
CA PHE A 169 11.54 1.44 -3.37
C PHE A 169 12.92 0.76 -3.28
N LYS A 170 12.99 -0.47 -3.78
CA LYS A 170 14.16 -1.34 -3.66
C LYS A 170 14.19 -2.41 -4.73
N VAL A 171 15.29 -3.15 -4.76
CA VAL A 171 15.37 -4.46 -5.40
C VAL A 171 15.93 -5.48 -4.43
N MET A 172 15.40 -6.70 -4.48
CA MET A 172 15.82 -7.84 -3.68
C MET A 172 16.58 -8.84 -4.54
N GLU A 173 17.43 -9.63 -3.88
CA GLU A 173 18.30 -10.66 -4.47
C GLU A 173 19.47 -10.11 -5.28
N LYS A 174 20.64 -10.71 -5.08
CA LYS A 174 21.91 -10.21 -5.63
C LYS A 174 21.91 -10.16 -7.16
N ARG A 175 21.22 -11.10 -7.83
CA ARG A 175 21.13 -11.15 -9.29
C ARG A 175 20.43 -9.92 -9.90
N ASN A 176 19.59 -9.24 -9.12
CA ASN A 176 18.79 -8.10 -9.56
C ASN A 176 19.42 -6.75 -9.19
N TRP A 177 20.58 -6.76 -8.54
CA TRP A 177 21.29 -5.53 -8.20
C TRP A 177 21.64 -4.76 -9.47
N GLY A 178 21.22 -3.49 -9.51
CA GLY A 178 21.34 -2.65 -10.70
C GLY A 178 20.00 -2.29 -11.32
N LEU A 179 18.98 -3.15 -11.24
CA LEU A 179 17.65 -2.91 -11.82
C LEU A 179 16.98 -1.64 -11.28
N VAL A 180 17.31 -1.22 -10.05
CA VAL A 180 16.81 0.04 -9.48
C VAL A 180 17.19 1.24 -10.36
N LYS A 181 18.34 1.21 -11.05
CA LYS A 181 18.75 2.29 -11.97
C LYS A 181 17.80 2.38 -13.16
N ASP A 182 17.44 1.23 -13.73
CA ASP A 182 16.51 1.15 -14.87
C ASP A 182 15.09 1.54 -14.43
N ALA A 183 14.68 1.13 -13.23
CA ALA A 183 13.42 1.55 -12.63
C ALA A 183 13.38 3.07 -12.37
N CYS A 184 14.48 3.69 -11.93
CA CYS A 184 14.59 5.14 -11.82
C CYS A 184 14.43 5.82 -13.19
N ALA A 185 15.05 5.30 -14.24
CA ALA A 185 14.91 5.85 -15.59
C ALA A 185 13.44 5.84 -16.06
N ILE A 186 12.73 4.74 -15.82
CA ILE A 186 11.28 4.63 -16.11
C ILE A 186 10.47 5.69 -15.35
N ILE A 187 10.78 5.92 -14.06
CA ILE A 187 10.12 6.95 -13.24
C ILE A 187 10.39 8.36 -13.79
N GLU A 188 11.63 8.67 -14.16
CA GLU A 188 11.98 9.97 -14.74
C GLU A 188 11.31 10.20 -16.10
N GLU A 189 11.23 9.16 -16.95
CA GLU A 189 10.48 9.24 -18.21
C GLU A 189 8.98 9.49 -17.99
N ALA A 190 8.37 8.86 -16.98
CA ALA A 190 6.97 9.08 -16.62
C ALA A 190 6.75 10.51 -16.11
N ARG A 191 7.65 11.03 -15.28
CA ARG A 191 7.62 12.43 -14.81
C ARG A 191 7.76 13.42 -15.96
N ALA A 192 8.62 13.14 -16.95
CA ALA A 192 8.76 13.97 -18.14
C ALA A 192 7.47 14.03 -19.00
N LYS A 193 6.62 13.00 -18.92
CA LYS A 193 5.29 12.96 -19.54
C LYS A 193 4.20 13.62 -18.69
N GLY A 194 4.53 14.15 -17.50
CA GLY A 194 3.62 14.84 -16.60
C GLY A 194 2.98 13.96 -15.53
N ILE A 195 3.32 12.67 -15.45
CA ILE A 195 2.80 11.76 -14.43
C ILE A 195 3.49 12.07 -13.09
N LYS A 196 2.69 12.30 -12.05
CA LYS A 196 3.19 12.62 -10.70
C LYS A 196 3.58 11.34 -9.96
N VAL A 197 4.84 10.95 -10.12
CA VAL A 197 5.42 9.75 -9.47
C VAL A 197 6.42 10.17 -8.39
N THR A 198 6.29 9.61 -7.20
CA THR A 198 7.26 9.75 -6.10
C THR A 198 7.61 8.39 -5.52
N ALA A 199 8.67 8.32 -4.72
CA ALA A 199 9.07 7.09 -4.04
C ALA A 199 9.76 7.43 -2.71
N ASP A 200 9.73 6.50 -1.76
CA ASP A 200 10.52 6.59 -0.54
C ASP A 200 11.39 5.35 -0.31
N GLN A 201 12.33 5.47 0.63
CA GLN A 201 13.22 4.39 1.03
C GLN A 201 13.57 4.55 2.52
N TYR A 202 13.90 3.44 3.17
CA TYR A 202 14.54 3.43 4.47
C TYR A 202 16.05 3.13 4.34
N PRO A 203 16.91 3.69 5.22
CA PRO A 203 18.36 3.62 5.06
C PRO A 203 18.96 2.31 5.62
N TYR A 204 18.39 1.17 5.23
CA TYR A 204 18.86 -0.16 5.67
C TYR A 204 18.94 -1.13 4.48
N GLN A 205 19.92 -2.04 4.53
CA GLN A 205 20.12 -3.07 3.50
C GLN A 205 19.21 -4.29 3.65
N PHE A 206 18.43 -4.35 4.74
CA PHE A 206 17.55 -5.46 5.07
C PHE A 206 16.11 -4.99 5.07
N SER A 207 15.23 -5.78 4.45
CA SER A 207 13.80 -5.64 4.62
C SER A 207 13.33 -6.40 5.85
N SER A 208 12.41 -5.82 6.61
CA SER A 208 11.61 -6.57 7.56
C SER A 208 10.32 -7.02 6.86
N GLY A 209 10.06 -8.32 6.89
CA GLY A 209 8.80 -8.94 6.46
C GLY A 209 8.33 -9.91 7.54
N TYR A 210 7.24 -10.65 7.30
CA TYR A 210 6.77 -11.65 8.27
C TYR A 210 7.93 -12.60 8.63
N PRO A 211 8.27 -12.73 9.93
CA PRO A 211 9.54 -13.31 10.39
C PRO A 211 9.75 -14.80 10.07
N TYR A 212 8.73 -15.45 9.49
CA TYR A 212 8.76 -16.85 9.10
C TYR A 212 8.74 -17.08 7.58
N MET A 213 8.78 -16.01 6.76
CA MET A 213 8.76 -16.14 5.29
C MET A 213 10.14 -16.38 4.67
N SER A 214 11.22 -15.87 5.27
CA SER A 214 12.58 -16.10 4.76
C SER A 214 13.06 -17.56 4.72
N PRO A 215 12.62 -18.47 5.62
CA PRO A 215 12.99 -19.88 5.55
C PRO A 215 12.07 -20.76 4.68
N ILE A 216 10.94 -20.26 4.18
CA ILE A 216 9.97 -21.06 3.41
C ILE A 216 9.93 -20.57 1.95
N PRO A 217 10.17 -21.43 0.95
CA PRO A 217 10.08 -21.07 -0.46
C PRO A 217 8.72 -20.44 -0.83
N ARG A 218 8.73 -19.44 -1.72
CA ARG A 218 7.51 -18.69 -2.12
C ARG A 218 6.46 -19.62 -2.76
N SER A 219 6.92 -20.63 -3.49
CA SER A 219 6.14 -21.74 -4.04
C SER A 219 5.24 -22.41 -3.00
N ALA A 220 5.82 -22.80 -1.86
CA ALA A 220 5.08 -23.41 -0.74
C ALA A 220 4.04 -22.46 -0.14
N TRP A 221 4.29 -21.16 -0.14
CA TRP A 221 3.32 -20.14 0.31
C TRP A 221 2.19 -19.89 -0.69
N LEU A 222 2.50 -19.93 -1.98
CA LEU A 222 1.53 -19.70 -3.05
C LEU A 222 0.77 -20.98 -3.43
N GLY A 223 1.12 -22.13 -2.86
CA GLY A 223 0.52 -23.42 -3.21
C GLY A 223 0.89 -23.89 -4.63
N ILE A 224 2.03 -23.43 -5.16
CA ILE A 224 2.50 -23.74 -6.52
C ILE A 224 3.70 -24.69 -6.39
N GLU A 225 3.71 -25.81 -7.12
CA GLU A 225 4.90 -26.66 -7.21
C GLU A 225 6.05 -25.87 -7.88
N GLU A 226 7.26 -25.92 -7.30
CA GLU A 226 8.45 -25.42 -7.99
C GLU A 226 8.70 -26.31 -9.20
N THR A 227 8.41 -25.80 -10.40
CA THR A 227 8.97 -26.41 -11.60
C THR A 227 10.46 -26.09 -11.61
N GLU A 228 11.29 -27.11 -11.41
CA GLU A 228 12.74 -27.03 -11.52
C GLU A 228 13.14 -26.31 -12.82
N GLY A 229 13.92 -25.23 -12.70
CA GLY A 229 14.45 -24.44 -13.81
C GLY A 229 15.52 -23.47 -13.35
#